data_AF-A0A809RL03-F1
#
_entry.id   AF-A0A809RL03-F1
#
_cell.length_a   1.000
_cell.length_b   1.000
_cell.length_c   1.000
_cell.angle_alpha   90.00
_cell.angle_beta   90.00
_cell.angle_gamma   90.00
#
_symmetry.space_group_name_H-M   'P 1'
#
loop_
_entity.id
_entity.type
_entity.pdbx_description
1 polymer ?
#
loop_
_entity_poly.entity_id
_entity_poly.type
_entity_poly.pdbx_seq_one_letter_code
_entity_poly.pdbx_strand_id
1 'polypeptide(L)'
;MHPDLILFRTAKGEEIAQGHGHQIASNLRRALLAVDGKTSVATLAKKVFWVSDVMTVLKELYSLGLIHDDVKTIQGATVSQSGGAGLLLKVAIVKIAKELLGEHAERVIKKIEDVDGTPEALEQVLLSCKKLIKLTINDEVAETFLKRGLAAIGKG
;
A
#
# COMPACT_ATOMS: atom_id res chain seq x y z
N MET A 1 -2.92 11.77 -5.37
CA MET A 1 -3.20 12.11 -3.96
C MET A 1 -4.51 12.86 -3.90
N HIS A 2 -5.42 12.41 -3.04
CA HIS A 2 -6.73 13.04 -2.85
C HIS A 2 -6.63 14.25 -1.90
N PRO A 3 -7.42 15.31 -2.11
CA PRO A 3 -7.39 16.52 -1.28
C PRO A 3 -7.88 16.29 0.15
N ASP A 4 -8.80 15.36 0.38
CA ASP A 4 -9.30 15.01 1.71
C ASP A 4 -8.41 14.02 2.49
N LEU A 5 -7.32 13.57 1.90
CA LEU A 5 -6.43 12.60 2.51
C LEU A 5 -5.66 13.23 3.66
N ILE A 6 -5.65 12.59 4.83
CA ILE A 6 -4.82 13.01 5.95
C ILE A 6 -3.50 12.24 5.87
N LEU A 7 -2.40 13.00 5.91
CA LEU A 7 -1.05 12.47 5.81
C LEU A 7 -0.39 12.44 7.18
N PHE A 8 0.37 11.38 7.41
CA PHE A 8 1.06 11.06 8.65
C PHE A 8 2.55 10.90 8.35
N ARG A 9 3.39 11.25 9.32
CA ARG A 9 4.84 11.03 9.23
C ARG A 9 5.14 9.56 9.54
N THR A 10 6.03 8.95 8.76
CA THR A 10 6.58 7.62 9.11
C THR A 10 7.67 7.78 10.17
N ALA A 11 8.12 6.68 10.79
CA ALA A 11 9.27 6.70 11.70
C ALA A 11 10.51 7.36 11.05
N LYS A 12 10.78 7.02 9.78
CA LYS A 12 11.83 7.64 8.97
C LYS A 12 11.59 9.14 8.72
N GLY A 13 10.34 9.54 8.50
CA GLY A 13 9.95 10.94 8.39
C GLY A 13 10.15 11.72 9.69
N GLU A 14 9.88 11.11 10.84
CA GLU A 14 10.12 11.70 12.16
C GLU A 14 11.62 11.89 12.40
N GLU A 15 12.44 10.88 12.10
CA GLU A 15 13.90 10.95 12.21
C GLU A 15 14.50 12.06 11.33
N ILE A 16 14.00 12.24 10.10
CA ILE A 16 14.48 13.31 9.21
C ILE A 16 13.93 14.69 9.62
N ALA A 17 12.72 14.76 10.18
CA ALA A 17 12.16 16.01 10.70
C ALA A 17 12.99 16.52 11.90
N GLN A 18 13.33 15.61 12.83
CA GLN A 18 14.12 15.90 14.02
C GLN A 18 15.63 15.97 13.76
N GLY A 19 16.12 15.24 12.78
CA GLY A 19 17.53 15.19 12.43
C GLY A 19 18.05 16.51 11.86
N HIS A 20 19.29 16.87 12.21
CA HIS A 20 19.99 18.03 11.63
C HIS A 20 20.64 17.71 10.26
N GLY A 21 20.26 16.60 9.62
CA GLY A 21 20.91 16.07 8.41
C GLY A 21 20.44 16.73 7.11
N HIS A 22 21.39 17.01 6.22
CA HIS A 22 21.21 17.48 4.84
C HIS A 22 20.58 16.42 3.88
N GLN A 23 19.80 15.46 4.41
CA GLN A 23 19.37 14.29 3.63
C GLN A 23 18.22 14.57 2.66
N ILE A 24 17.50 15.69 2.82
CA ILE A 24 16.42 16.09 1.93
C ILE A 24 16.47 17.59 1.65
N ALA A 25 15.95 17.99 0.50
CA ALA A 25 15.81 19.40 0.13
C ALA A 25 15.02 20.16 1.21
N SER A 26 15.39 21.43 1.45
CA SER A 26 14.76 22.28 2.48
C SER A 26 13.24 22.38 2.31
N ASN A 27 12.77 22.28 1.06
CA ASN A 27 11.36 22.34 0.68
C ASN A 27 10.61 21.10 1.16
N LEU A 28 11.20 19.91 0.95
CA LEU A 28 10.68 18.63 1.44
C LEU A 28 10.64 18.62 2.96
N ARG A 29 11.69 19.14 3.62
CA ARG A 29 11.74 19.18 5.09
C ARG A 29 10.64 20.06 5.67
N ARG A 30 10.41 21.24 5.08
CA ARG A 30 9.34 22.15 5.50
C ARG A 30 7.96 21.52 5.29
N ALA A 31 7.75 20.83 4.17
CA ALA A 31 6.51 20.10 3.93
C ALA A 31 6.33 18.94 4.92
N LEU A 32 7.40 18.19 5.23
CA LEU A 32 7.39 17.11 6.21
C LEU A 32 7.03 17.63 7.61
N LEU A 33 7.56 18.79 8.02
CA LEU A 33 7.20 19.45 9.29
C LEU A 33 5.74 19.91 9.33
N ALA A 34 5.14 20.21 8.18
CA ALA A 34 3.74 20.60 8.10
C ALA A 34 2.77 19.40 8.25
N VAL A 35 3.26 18.17 8.02
CA VAL A 35 2.48 16.93 8.12
C VAL A 35 2.37 16.51 9.60
N ASP A 36 1.29 16.92 10.27
CA ASP A 36 1.05 16.62 11.69
C ASP A 36 0.19 15.36 11.94
N GLY A 37 -0.26 14.65 10.90
CA GLY A 37 -1.22 13.54 11.07
C GLY A 37 -2.66 13.99 11.37
N LYS A 38 -2.91 15.31 11.44
CA LYS A 38 -4.24 15.87 11.74
C LYS A 38 -4.84 16.69 10.61
N THR A 39 -4.04 16.99 9.59
CA THR A 39 -4.36 17.98 8.57
C THR A 39 -4.49 17.31 7.21
N SER A 40 -5.59 17.55 6.50
CA SER A 40 -5.81 17.02 5.16
C SER A 40 -4.89 17.69 4.13
N VAL A 41 -4.64 17.04 2.99
CA VAL A 41 -3.84 17.57 1.87
C VAL A 41 -4.35 18.95 1.41
N ALA A 42 -5.67 19.15 1.35
CA ALA A 42 -6.28 20.44 0.99
C ALA A 42 -5.95 21.54 2.01
N THR A 43 -5.92 21.18 3.30
CA THR A 43 -5.61 22.13 4.38
C THR A 43 -4.10 22.38 4.47
N LEU A 44 -3.28 21.35 4.20
CA LEU A 44 -1.83 21.45 4.03
C LEU A 44 -1.48 22.37 2.87
N ALA A 45 -2.14 22.25 1.72
CA ALA A 45 -1.93 23.13 0.58
C ALA A 45 -2.21 24.61 0.90
N LYS A 46 -3.20 24.87 1.75
CA LYS A 46 -3.51 26.22 2.23
C LYS A 46 -2.51 26.73 3.28
N LYS A 47 -2.02 25.86 4.16
CA LYS A 47 -1.02 26.19 5.19
C LYS A 47 0.37 26.43 4.61
N VAL A 48 0.72 25.70 3.56
CA VAL A 48 2.05 25.69 2.95
C VAL A 48 2.01 26.49 1.63
N PHE A 49 1.51 27.73 1.72
CA PHE A 49 1.34 28.63 0.57
C PHE A 49 2.67 29.03 -0.09
N TRP A 50 3.79 28.87 0.63
CA TRP A 50 5.16 29.14 0.16
C TRP A 50 5.75 28.05 -0.75
N VAL A 51 5.07 26.93 -0.97
CA VAL A 51 5.49 25.90 -1.93
C VAL A 51 4.58 25.97 -3.15
N SER A 52 5.14 26.46 -4.27
CA SER A 52 4.41 26.61 -5.55
C SER A 52 3.80 25.30 -6.04
N ASP A 53 4.38 24.15 -5.67
CA ASP A 53 3.90 22.84 -6.06
C ASP A 53 3.85 21.86 -4.87
N VAL A 54 2.97 22.15 -3.91
CA VAL A 54 2.82 21.33 -2.70
C VAL A 54 2.50 19.87 -3.04
N MET A 55 1.77 19.63 -4.11
CA MET A 55 1.37 18.28 -4.52
C MET A 55 2.57 17.47 -5.01
N THR A 56 3.48 18.07 -5.77
CA THR A 56 4.72 17.39 -6.20
C THR A 56 5.60 17.07 -5.01
N VAL A 57 5.74 18.01 -4.06
CA VAL A 57 6.53 17.80 -2.84
C VAL A 57 5.95 16.69 -1.96
N LEU A 58 4.62 16.64 -1.79
CA LEU A 58 3.96 15.57 -1.01
C LEU A 58 4.07 14.22 -1.71
N LYS A 59 3.96 14.17 -3.04
CA LYS A 59 4.21 12.93 -3.81
C LYS A 59 5.65 12.45 -3.64
N GLU A 60 6.62 13.36 -3.66
CA GLU A 60 8.02 13.04 -3.48
C GLU A 60 8.31 12.52 -2.06
N LEU A 61 7.76 13.17 -1.03
CA LEU A 61 7.83 12.66 0.36
C LEU A 61 7.20 11.27 0.51
N TYR A 62 6.10 11.01 -0.21
CA TYR A 62 5.44 9.71 -0.23
C TYR A 62 6.31 8.66 -0.93
N SER A 63 6.88 8.99 -2.09
CA SER A 63 7.82 8.13 -2.83
C SER A 63 9.09 7.83 -2.03
N LEU A 64 9.55 8.76 -1.21
CA LEU A 64 10.70 8.58 -0.31
C LEU A 64 10.35 7.78 0.96
N GLY A 65 9.07 7.46 1.18
CA GLY A 65 8.58 6.73 2.35
C GLY A 65 8.64 7.53 3.65
N LEU A 66 8.62 8.86 3.57
CA LEU A 66 8.69 9.76 4.73
C LEU A 66 7.31 10.11 5.29
N ILE A 67 6.27 9.97 4.47
CA ILE A 67 4.88 10.17 4.86
C ILE A 67 4.00 9.02 4.35
N HIS A 68 2.91 8.76 5.05
CA HIS A 68 1.90 7.75 4.70
C HIS A 68 0.49 8.34 4.84
N ASP A 69 -0.49 7.69 4.23
CA ASP A 69 -1.90 8.00 4.41
C ASP A 69 -2.55 7.00 5.38
N ASP A 70 -3.38 7.51 6.29
CA ASP A 70 -3.91 6.75 7.44
C ASP A 70 -4.93 5.67 7.10
N VAL A 71 -5.29 5.51 5.83
CA VAL A 71 -6.32 4.54 5.47
C VAL A 71 -5.88 3.11 5.86
N LYS A 72 -4.59 2.87 6.14
CA LYS A 72 -4.14 1.67 6.88
C LYS A 72 -2.88 1.89 7.73
N THR A 73 -3.03 2.39 8.95
CA THR A 73 -1.93 2.32 9.94
C THR A 73 -2.42 2.15 11.38
N ILE A 74 -3.17 1.08 11.64
CA ILE A 74 -3.16 0.43 12.96
C ILE A 74 -2.66 -1.01 12.79
N GLN A 75 -1.36 -1.17 12.62
CA GLN A 75 -0.56 -2.14 13.37
C GLN A 75 0.89 -2.06 12.90
N GLY A 76 1.77 -1.90 13.88
CA GLY A 76 3.11 -1.43 13.70
C GLY A 76 4.06 -2.43 13.06
N ALA A 77 5.08 -1.84 12.45
CA ALA A 77 6.46 -2.30 12.46
C ALA A 77 6.72 -3.73 11.99
N THR A 78 6.85 -3.90 10.67
CA THR A 78 8.10 -4.37 10.09
C THR A 78 8.35 -3.71 8.73
N VAL A 79 9.62 -3.42 8.53
CA VAL A 79 10.27 -2.80 7.39
C VAL A 79 9.99 -3.59 6.12
N SER A 80 9.39 -2.97 5.10
CA SER A 80 9.63 -3.31 3.69
C SER A 80 9.02 -2.23 2.80
N GLN A 81 9.84 -1.70 1.88
CA GLN A 81 9.51 -0.65 0.90
C GLN A 81 8.48 -1.09 -0.17
N SER A 82 7.45 -1.84 0.22
CA SER A 82 6.43 -2.39 -0.70
C SER A 82 5.00 -2.34 -0.16
N GLY A 83 4.77 -1.78 1.04
CA GLY A 83 3.49 -1.87 1.75
C GLY A 83 2.27 -1.30 0.99
N GLY A 84 2.43 -0.17 0.30
CA GLY A 84 1.32 0.43 -0.47
C GLY A 84 0.95 -0.36 -1.73
N ALA A 85 1.96 -0.77 -2.51
CA ALA A 85 1.75 -1.58 -3.70
C ALA A 85 1.21 -2.97 -3.34
N GLY A 86 1.84 -3.64 -2.36
CA GLY A 86 1.46 -4.97 -1.91
C GLY A 86 0.02 -5.07 -1.41
N LEU A 87 -0.47 -4.02 -0.75
CA LEU A 87 -1.84 -3.96 -0.31
C LEU A 87 -2.83 -3.80 -1.48
N LEU A 88 -2.52 -2.96 -2.47
CA LEU A 88 -3.34 -2.83 -3.68
C LEU A 88 -3.37 -4.16 -4.46
N LEU A 89 -2.24 -4.86 -4.51
CA LEU A 89 -2.14 -6.19 -5.11
C LEU A 89 -3.03 -7.20 -4.36
N LYS A 90 -2.96 -7.23 -3.02
CA LYS A 90 -3.85 -8.07 -2.20
C LYS A 90 -5.33 -7.76 -2.46
N VAL A 91 -5.70 -6.49 -2.49
CA VAL A 91 -7.10 -6.07 -2.75
C VAL A 91 -7.56 -6.53 -4.14
N ALA A 92 -6.71 -6.41 -5.16
CA ALA A 92 -7.01 -6.89 -6.50
C ALA A 92 -7.21 -8.42 -6.53
N ILE A 93 -6.32 -9.17 -5.88
CA ILE A 93 -6.41 -10.64 -5.81
C ILE A 93 -7.64 -11.08 -5.01
N VAL A 94 -7.96 -10.41 -3.89
CA VAL A 94 -9.15 -10.68 -3.07
C VAL A 94 -10.43 -10.42 -3.86
N LYS A 95 -10.46 -9.37 -4.69
CA LYS A 95 -11.59 -9.10 -5.58
C LYS A 95 -11.79 -10.24 -6.58
N ILE A 96 -10.72 -10.69 -7.23
CA ILE A 96 -10.73 -11.83 -8.15
C ILE A 96 -11.21 -13.11 -7.42
N ALA A 97 -10.75 -13.34 -6.19
CA ALA A 97 -11.18 -14.47 -5.37
C ALA A 97 -12.70 -14.44 -5.12
N LYS A 98 -13.25 -13.28 -4.74
CA LYS A 98 -14.70 -13.13 -4.55
C LYS A 98 -15.50 -13.34 -5.83
N GLU A 99 -15.02 -12.82 -6.96
CA GLU A 99 -15.70 -12.96 -8.25
C GLU A 99 -15.71 -14.41 -8.76
N LEU A 100 -14.63 -15.17 -8.53
CA LEU A 100 -14.51 -16.54 -9.03
C LEU A 100 -15.06 -17.60 -8.08
N LEU A 101 -14.90 -17.40 -6.77
CA LEU A 101 -15.17 -18.42 -5.75
C LEU A 101 -16.47 -18.15 -4.98
N GLY A 102 -17.02 -16.93 -5.05
CA GLY A 102 -18.24 -16.55 -4.35
C GLY A 102 -18.15 -16.82 -2.85
N GLU A 103 -19.06 -17.64 -2.33
CA GLU A 103 -19.16 -17.99 -0.90
C GLU A 103 -17.94 -18.79 -0.40
N HIS A 104 -17.20 -19.46 -1.28
CA HIS A 104 -15.99 -20.21 -0.91
C HIS A 104 -14.73 -19.32 -0.87
N ALA A 105 -14.85 -18.04 -1.21
CA ALA A 105 -13.71 -17.14 -1.28
C ALA A 105 -13.09 -16.84 0.09
N GLU A 106 -13.85 -16.91 1.18
CA GLU A 106 -13.41 -16.45 2.51
C GLU A 106 -12.11 -17.11 2.97
N ARG A 107 -11.97 -18.42 2.76
CA ARG A 107 -10.78 -19.18 3.15
C ARG A 107 -9.55 -18.80 2.32
N VAL A 108 -9.75 -18.44 1.06
CA VAL A 108 -8.69 -17.98 0.15
C VAL A 108 -8.31 -16.54 0.49
N ILE A 109 -9.28 -15.66 0.73
CA ILE A 109 -9.10 -14.26 1.10
C ILE A 109 -8.27 -14.16 2.38
N LYS A 110 -8.68 -14.88 3.44
CA LYS A 110 -7.97 -14.87 4.72
C LYS A 110 -6.51 -15.26 4.55
N LYS A 111 -6.21 -16.21 3.65
CA LYS A 111 -4.85 -16.66 3.37
C LYS A 111 -4.02 -15.61 2.64
N ILE A 112 -4.63 -14.86 1.72
CA ILE A 112 -3.98 -13.75 0.99
C ILE A 112 -3.73 -12.55 1.91
N GLU A 113 -4.63 -12.30 2.86
CA GLU A 113 -4.48 -11.21 3.82
C GLU A 113 -3.33 -11.48 4.80
N ASP A 114 -3.16 -12.74 5.22
CA ASP A 114 -2.18 -13.21 6.20
C ASP A 114 -0.72 -13.20 5.70
N VAL A 115 -0.48 -13.35 4.39
CA VAL A 115 0.87 -13.32 3.82
C VAL A 115 1.41 -11.91 3.61
N ASP A 116 2.71 -11.71 3.52
CA ASP A 116 3.27 -10.39 3.18
C ASP A 116 2.82 -9.86 1.81
N GLY A 117 2.75 -8.54 1.66
CA GLY A 117 2.38 -7.87 0.41
C GLY A 117 3.48 -7.89 -0.66
N THR A 118 4.49 -8.74 -0.54
CA THR A 118 5.55 -8.85 -1.54
C THR A 118 5.07 -9.68 -2.73
N PRO A 119 5.51 -9.38 -3.96
CA PRO A 119 5.10 -10.14 -5.15
C PRO A 119 5.46 -11.63 -5.04
N GLU A 120 6.55 -11.97 -4.36
CA GLU A 120 6.96 -13.36 -4.11
C GLU A 120 6.03 -14.07 -3.12
N ALA A 121 5.66 -13.44 -2.01
CA ALA A 121 4.72 -14.01 -1.04
C ALA A 121 3.31 -14.17 -1.64
N LEU A 122 2.88 -13.20 -2.46
CA LEU A 122 1.62 -13.26 -3.19
C LEU A 122 1.61 -14.37 -4.24
N GLU A 123 2.71 -14.60 -4.94
CA GLU A 123 2.83 -15.73 -5.87
C GLU A 123 2.71 -17.08 -5.13
N GLN A 124 3.41 -17.23 -4.01
CA GLN A 124 3.35 -18.46 -3.19
C GLN A 124 1.95 -18.72 -2.63
N VAL A 125 1.23 -17.67 -2.21
CA VAL A 125 -0.14 -17.82 -1.73
C VAL A 125 -1.10 -18.16 -2.86
N LEU A 126 -0.93 -17.59 -4.05
CA LEU A 126 -1.74 -17.91 -5.23
C LEU A 126 -1.59 -19.37 -5.63
N LEU A 127 -0.37 -19.91 -5.64
CA LEU A 127 -0.10 -21.33 -5.91
C LEU A 127 -0.72 -22.24 -4.84
N SER A 128 -0.66 -21.83 -3.57
CA SER A 128 -1.30 -22.55 -2.47
C SER A 128 -2.83 -22.52 -2.57
N CYS A 129 -3.41 -21.38 -2.96
CA CYS A 129 -4.84 -21.24 -3.20
C CYS A 129 -5.30 -22.02 -4.43
N LYS A 130 -4.50 -22.09 -5.51
CA LYS A 130 -4.79 -22.96 -6.66
C LYS A 130 -5.02 -24.41 -6.23
N LYS A 131 -4.13 -24.97 -5.40
CA LYS A 131 -4.30 -26.34 -4.88
C LYS A 131 -5.60 -26.49 -4.08
N LEU A 132 -5.92 -25.50 -3.24
CA LEU A 132 -7.13 -25.52 -2.42
C LEU A 132 -8.39 -25.47 -3.30
N ILE A 133 -8.44 -24.55 -4.27
CA ILE A 133 -9.57 -24.37 -5.20
C ILE A 133 -9.75 -25.62 -6.07
N LYS A 134 -8.66 -26.22 -6.56
CA LYS A 134 -8.71 -27.48 -7.32
C LYS A 134 -9.35 -28.61 -6.53
N LEU A 135 -9.09 -28.67 -5.22
CA LEU A 135 -9.64 -29.71 -4.33
C LEU A 135 -11.08 -29.42 -3.88
N THR A 136 -11.52 -28.17 -3.90
CA THR A 136 -12.83 -27.76 -3.36
C THR A 136 -13.86 -27.43 -4.43
N ILE A 137 -13.44 -27.00 -5.61
CA ILE A 137 -14.31 -26.57 -6.72
C ILE A 137 -13.97 -27.40 -7.97
N ASN A 138 -13.00 -26.95 -8.78
CA ASN A 138 -12.53 -27.64 -9.98
C ASN A 138 -11.19 -27.05 -10.46
N ASP A 139 -10.58 -27.69 -11.45
CA ASP A 139 -9.27 -27.30 -11.98
C ASP A 139 -9.34 -26.01 -12.82
N GLU A 140 -10.39 -25.83 -13.63
CA GLU A 140 -10.57 -24.64 -14.49
C GLU A 140 -10.65 -23.33 -13.71
N VAL A 141 -11.40 -23.30 -12.61
CA VAL A 141 -11.51 -22.12 -11.74
C VAL A 141 -10.19 -21.86 -11.03
N ALA A 142 -9.47 -22.91 -10.65
CA ALA A 142 -8.16 -22.80 -9.99
C ALA A 142 -7.09 -22.22 -10.93
N GLU A 143 -7.07 -22.65 -12.19
CA GLU A 143 -6.17 -22.11 -13.22
C GLU A 143 -6.51 -20.65 -13.56
N THR A 144 -7.80 -20.35 -13.70
CA THR A 144 -8.29 -18.99 -13.97
C THR A 144 -7.93 -18.04 -12.83
N PHE A 145 -8.08 -18.47 -11.58
CA PHE A 145 -7.69 -17.70 -10.41
C PHE A 145 -6.20 -17.41 -10.39
N LEU A 146 -5.34 -18.42 -10.60
CA LEU A 146 -3.89 -18.23 -10.64
C LEU A 146 -3.48 -17.26 -11.74
N LYS A 147 -4.00 -17.44 -12.96
CA LYS A 147 -3.65 -16.59 -14.11
C LYS A 147 -4.03 -15.12 -13.88
N ARG A 148 -5.23 -14.87 -13.36
CA ARG A 148 -5.68 -13.50 -13.03
C ARG A 148 -4.92 -12.91 -11.85
N GLY A 149 -4.59 -13.72 -10.84
CA GLY A 149 -3.77 -13.31 -9.70
C GLY A 149 -2.34 -12.92 -10.10
N LEU A 150 -1.70 -13.69 -10.97
CA LEU A 150 -0.36 -13.40 -11.51
C LEU A 150 -0.35 -12.14 -12.38
N ALA A 151 -1.39 -11.96 -13.21
CA ALA A 151 -1.56 -10.73 -13.98
C ALA A 151 -1.74 -9.50 -13.08
N ALA A 152 -2.46 -9.64 -11.96
CA ALA A 152 -2.64 -8.56 -10.99
C ALA A 152 -1.32 -8.11 -10.35
N ILE A 153 -0.35 -9.02 -10.15
CA ILE A 153 0.99 -8.70 -9.63
C ILE A 153 2.03 -8.38 -10.72
N GLY A 154 1.62 -8.26 -11.99
CA GLY A 154 2.49 -7.90 -13.10
C GLY A 154 3.42 -9.02 -13.59
N LYS A 155 3.14 -10.28 -13.25
CA LYS A 155 3.88 -11.47 -13.72
C LYS A 155 3.10 -12.29 -14.77
N GLY A 156 2.32 -11.60 -15.62
CA GLY A 156 1.44 -12.20 -16.63
C GLY A 156 2.13 -12.48 -17.95
#